data_AF-A0A5B9QLF0-F1
#
_entry.id   AF-A0A5B9QLF0-F1
#
_cell.length_a   1.000
_cell.length_b   1.000
_cell.length_c   1.000
_cell.angle_alpha   90.00
_cell.angle_beta   90.00
_cell.angle_gamma   90.00
#
_symmetry.space_group_name_H-M   'P 1'
#
loop_
_entity.id
_entity.type
_entity.pdbx_description
1 polymer ?
#
loop_
_entity_poly.entity_id
_entity_poly.type
_entity_poly.pdbx_seq_one_letter_code
_entity_poly.pdbx_strand_id
1 'polypeptide(L)'
;MAVPLRHSPVWLLALNLLFASFLFLPFCSSLAVERSSTPQAVNATRFPHLHNLQRLSERIYVGAEPHEDVAFAELAELGVLTVVSVDGAKPQAAAARHHGLRYVHIPIGYDGVSEEAGKSLAQLVRSVEGPIYIHCHHGKHRGPAAAAVACIAEGTVDHKEAIEILKRSGTSSDYAGLWRDVEAYQPPAEDATLPALVEVAEVDSLTAAMAQVDRASDHLKLCQAADWQPMAEHPDISARQEALLLREGLFEAARQLTAEQRSDTRLASWFGSALRSAKELEHALEAKNSDLAAQKMELLHKSCQQCHSAYRD
;
A
#
# COMPACT_ATOMS: atom_id res chain seq x y z
N MET A 1 108.53 -47.53 35.73
CA MET A 1 108.10 -46.32 36.45
C MET A 1 106.67 -46.01 36.01
N ALA A 2 105.73 -45.96 36.97
CA ALA A 2 104.27 -45.64 36.91
C ALA A 2 103.43 -46.43 35.86
N VAL A 3 102.59 -47.46 36.13
CA VAL A 3 101.53 -47.72 37.14
C VAL A 3 100.36 -46.71 36.98
N PRO A 4 99.06 -47.09 37.04
CA PRO A 4 98.30 -48.17 36.37
C PRO A 4 96.80 -47.79 36.09
N LEU A 5 95.97 -48.80 35.76
CA LEU A 5 94.51 -48.94 35.98
C LEU A 5 93.53 -48.09 35.11
N ARG A 6 92.25 -48.43 34.90
CA ARG A 6 91.38 -49.63 34.79
C ARG A 6 89.95 -49.03 34.77
N HIS A 7 89.01 -49.76 34.16
CA HIS A 7 87.54 -49.63 34.30
C HIS A 7 86.74 -48.80 33.27
N SER A 8 85.90 -49.53 32.52
CA SER A 8 84.59 -49.16 31.95
C SER A 8 83.60 -48.72 33.04
N PRO A 9 82.28 -48.54 32.80
CA PRO A 9 81.46 -48.30 31.58
C PRO A 9 80.62 -46.99 31.74
N VAL A 10 79.54 -46.76 30.96
CA VAL A 10 78.20 -46.27 31.45
C VAL A 10 77.40 -45.33 30.50
N TRP A 11 76.25 -45.87 30.03
CA TRP A 11 74.87 -45.32 29.85
C TRP A 11 74.45 -44.37 28.71
N LEU A 12 73.51 -44.93 27.92
CA LEU A 12 72.34 -44.38 27.22
C LEU A 12 71.78 -43.04 27.71
N LEU A 13 71.38 -42.20 26.75
CA LEU A 13 70.17 -41.36 26.84
C LEU A 13 69.59 -41.14 25.44
N ALA A 14 68.38 -41.67 25.24
CA ALA A 14 67.52 -41.46 24.09
C ALA A 14 66.77 -40.12 24.25
N LEU A 15 66.59 -39.37 23.17
CA LEU A 15 65.71 -38.21 23.13
C LEU A 15 64.72 -38.35 21.97
N ASN A 16 63.47 -38.65 22.33
CA ASN A 16 62.31 -38.69 21.44
C ASN A 16 61.90 -37.25 21.07
N LEU A 17 61.85 -36.93 19.78
CA LEU A 17 61.22 -35.72 19.25
C LEU A 17 59.80 -36.05 18.79
N LEU A 18 58.81 -35.65 19.60
CA LEU A 18 57.39 -35.64 19.23
C LEU A 18 57.10 -34.37 18.43
N PHE A 19 56.89 -34.52 17.12
CA PHE A 19 56.35 -33.47 16.25
C PHE A 19 54.81 -33.46 16.37
N ALA A 20 54.26 -32.47 17.06
CA ALA A 20 52.82 -32.23 17.09
C ALA A 20 52.37 -31.58 15.77
N SER A 21 51.69 -32.34 14.91
CA SER A 21 50.98 -31.80 13.75
C SER A 21 49.66 -31.18 14.20
N PHE A 22 49.59 -29.84 14.22
CA PHE A 22 48.34 -29.11 14.34
C PHE A 22 47.65 -29.08 12.96
N LEU A 23 46.58 -29.86 12.81
CA LEU A 23 45.63 -29.77 11.71
C LEU A 23 44.81 -28.48 11.85
N PHE A 24 45.14 -27.47 11.03
CA PHE A 24 44.29 -26.30 10.83
C PHE A 24 43.10 -26.70 9.95
N LEU A 25 41.92 -26.86 10.56
CA LEU A 25 40.65 -26.90 9.83
C LEU A 25 40.29 -25.46 9.40
N PRO A 26 39.98 -25.20 8.12
CA PRO A 26 39.48 -23.90 7.72
C PRO A 26 38.04 -23.78 8.22
N PHE A 27 37.85 -22.97 9.26
CA PHE A 27 36.54 -22.56 9.73
C PHE A 27 35.93 -21.67 8.64
N CYS A 28 35.13 -22.26 7.76
CA CYS A 28 34.36 -21.53 6.76
C CYS A 28 33.21 -20.84 7.50
N SER A 29 33.49 -19.68 8.08
CA SER A 29 32.46 -18.79 8.62
C SER A 29 31.57 -18.36 7.46
N SER A 30 30.41 -18.99 7.34
CA SER A 30 29.29 -18.45 6.59
C SER A 30 28.98 -17.08 7.18
N LEU A 31 29.36 -16.02 6.46
CA LEU A 31 28.89 -14.67 6.75
C LEU A 31 27.40 -14.67 6.42
N ALA A 32 26.58 -14.99 7.41
CA ALA A 32 25.20 -14.55 7.42
C ALA A 32 25.25 -13.02 7.32
N VAL A 33 24.90 -12.50 6.14
CA VAL A 33 24.64 -11.08 5.95
C VAL A 33 23.48 -10.75 6.87
N GLU A 34 23.76 -10.08 8.00
CA GLU A 34 22.72 -9.47 8.82
C GLU A 34 21.99 -8.45 7.95
N ARG A 35 20.82 -8.84 7.42
CA ARG A 35 19.85 -7.91 6.84
C ARG A 35 19.20 -7.14 7.99
N SER A 36 19.92 -6.16 8.51
CA SER A 36 19.37 -5.16 9.42
C SER A 36 19.80 -3.80 8.90
N SER A 37 19.07 -3.29 7.93
CA SER A 37 19.04 -1.86 7.69
C SER A 37 17.58 -1.44 7.70
N THR A 38 17.15 -0.83 8.79
CA THR A 38 15.90 -0.11 8.81
C THR A 38 15.95 0.92 7.67
N PRO A 39 15.00 0.94 6.73
CA PRO A 39 15.06 1.83 5.59
C PRO A 39 15.18 3.28 6.07
N GLN A 40 16.14 4.02 5.51
CA GLN A 40 16.30 5.44 5.84
C GLN A 40 15.01 6.20 5.54
N ALA A 41 14.52 6.96 6.52
CA ALA A 41 13.31 7.75 6.38
C ALA A 41 13.41 8.69 5.18
N VAL A 42 12.36 8.74 4.35
CA VAL A 42 12.28 9.66 3.23
C VAL A 42 12.08 11.06 3.77
N ASN A 43 12.83 12.03 3.25
CA ASN A 43 12.62 13.42 3.64
C ASN A 43 11.35 13.96 2.98
N ALA A 44 10.23 13.87 3.69
CA ALA A 44 8.92 14.34 3.20
C ALA A 44 8.92 15.82 2.77
N THR A 45 9.80 16.66 3.33
CA THR A 45 9.88 18.08 2.92
C THR A 45 10.41 18.28 1.50
N ARG A 46 11.10 17.27 0.93
CA ARG A 46 11.58 17.30 -0.45
C ARG A 46 10.48 17.00 -1.46
N PHE A 47 9.44 16.25 -1.05
CA PHE A 47 8.37 15.78 -1.93
C PHE A 47 7.01 16.17 -1.34
N PRO A 48 6.69 17.48 -1.30
CA PRO A 48 5.49 17.99 -0.63
C PRO A 48 4.17 17.48 -1.24
N HIS A 49 4.17 17.04 -2.50
CA HIS A 49 2.96 16.53 -3.17
C HIS A 49 2.78 15.02 -3.00
N LEU A 50 3.75 14.33 -2.37
CA LEU A 50 3.67 12.91 -2.04
C LEU A 50 3.21 12.70 -0.60
N HIS A 51 1.89 12.71 -0.39
CA HIS A 51 1.31 12.53 0.93
C HIS A 51 1.51 11.10 1.46
N ASN A 52 1.69 10.96 2.78
CA ASN A 52 1.92 9.69 3.46
C ASN A 52 3.09 8.85 2.91
N LEU A 53 4.06 9.50 2.25
CA LEU A 53 5.23 8.86 1.67
C LEU A 53 6.09 8.17 2.73
N GLN A 54 6.30 6.86 2.55
CA GLN A 54 7.18 6.04 3.36
C GLN A 54 8.02 5.13 2.46
N ARG A 55 9.27 4.90 2.84
CA ARG A 55 10.14 3.87 2.25
C ARG A 55 10.08 2.62 3.12
N LEU A 56 9.71 1.49 2.51
CA LEU A 56 9.52 0.21 3.20
C LEU A 56 10.67 -0.77 2.97
N SER A 57 11.31 -0.70 1.82
CA SER A 57 12.54 -1.45 1.50
C SER A 57 13.52 -0.58 0.74
N GLU A 58 14.62 -1.16 0.23
CA GLU A 58 15.54 -0.42 -0.64
C GLU A 58 14.84 0.14 -1.89
N ARG A 59 13.78 -0.52 -2.37
CA ARG A 59 13.09 -0.12 -3.60
C ARG A 59 11.58 0.03 -3.48
N ILE A 60 10.94 -0.41 -2.41
CA ILE A 60 9.48 -0.30 -2.23
C ILE A 60 9.16 0.93 -1.39
N TYR A 61 8.31 1.79 -1.96
CA TYR A 61 7.71 2.96 -1.34
C TYR A 61 6.19 2.80 -1.26
N VAL A 62 5.58 3.44 -0.27
CA VAL A 62 4.12 3.52 -0.15
C VAL A 62 3.69 4.96 0.12
N GLY A 63 2.51 5.34 -0.35
CA GLY A 63 1.89 6.61 0.02
C GLY A 63 0.49 6.78 -0.57
N ALA A 64 0.01 8.02 -0.55
CA ALA A 64 -1.28 8.40 -1.13
C ALA A 64 -1.21 8.44 -2.66
N GLU A 65 -2.37 8.60 -3.28
CA GLU A 65 -2.43 8.83 -4.71
C GLU A 65 -1.64 10.09 -5.12
N PRO A 66 -0.80 10.02 -6.15
CA PRO A 66 -0.20 11.21 -6.72
C PRO A 66 -1.29 12.07 -7.37
N HIS A 67 -1.49 13.25 -6.81
CA HIS A 67 -2.42 14.25 -7.34
C HIS A 67 -1.65 15.20 -8.26
N GLU A 68 -2.26 15.55 -9.39
CA GLU A 68 -1.71 16.50 -10.37
C GLU A 68 -0.42 16.02 -11.07
N ASP A 69 -0.01 16.77 -12.09
CA ASP A 69 1.18 16.43 -12.89
C ASP A 69 2.48 16.51 -12.07
N VAL A 70 2.54 17.45 -11.11
CA VAL A 70 3.73 17.68 -10.26
C VAL A 70 4.05 16.48 -9.35
N ALA A 71 3.06 15.76 -8.83
CA ALA A 71 3.31 14.58 -8.00
C ALA A 71 3.95 13.45 -8.82
N PHE A 72 3.59 13.29 -10.09
CA PHE A 72 4.25 12.33 -10.97
C PHE A 72 5.70 12.74 -11.27
N ALA A 73 5.97 14.03 -11.46
CA ALA A 73 7.34 14.53 -11.59
C ALA A 73 8.17 14.26 -10.32
N GLU A 74 7.59 14.46 -9.13
CA GLU A 74 8.25 14.15 -7.84
C GLU A 74 8.54 12.65 -7.68
N LEU A 75 7.64 11.76 -8.12
CA LEU A 75 7.90 10.32 -8.14
C LEU A 75 9.09 9.98 -9.05
N ALA A 76 9.15 10.60 -10.24
CA ALA A 76 10.29 10.43 -11.15
C ALA A 76 11.59 10.98 -10.54
N GLU A 77 11.56 12.13 -9.86
CA GLU A 77 12.72 12.69 -9.14
C GLU A 77 13.17 11.77 -7.99
N LEU A 78 12.23 11.14 -7.27
CA LEU A 78 12.50 10.13 -6.25
C LEU A 78 13.16 8.86 -6.84
N GLY A 79 13.18 8.72 -8.17
CA GLY A 79 13.73 7.57 -8.88
C GLY A 79 12.77 6.40 -9.01
N VAL A 80 11.46 6.62 -8.76
CA VAL A 80 10.42 5.62 -9.01
C VAL A 80 10.37 5.32 -10.50
N LEU A 81 10.30 4.03 -10.85
CA LEU A 81 10.10 3.58 -12.22
C LEU A 81 8.70 3.00 -12.43
N THR A 82 8.11 2.40 -11.38
CA THR A 82 6.78 1.78 -11.46
C THR A 82 5.87 2.29 -10.35
N VAL A 83 4.72 2.83 -10.75
CA VAL A 83 3.63 3.24 -9.86
C VAL A 83 2.57 2.12 -9.86
N VAL A 84 2.07 1.78 -8.68
CA VAL A 84 1.09 0.71 -8.49
C VAL A 84 -0.12 1.27 -7.75
N SER A 85 -1.27 1.31 -8.41
CA SER A 85 -2.54 1.59 -7.74
C SER A 85 -3.13 0.29 -7.23
N VAL A 86 -3.56 0.29 -5.98
CA VAL A 86 -4.40 -0.77 -5.40
C VAL A 86 -5.80 -0.27 -5.05
N ASP A 87 -6.16 0.92 -5.53
CA ASP A 87 -7.51 1.46 -5.42
C ASP A 87 -8.46 0.83 -6.45
N GLY A 88 -9.77 1.00 -6.28
CA GLY A 88 -10.78 0.59 -7.27
C GLY A 88 -10.98 1.64 -8.37
N ALA A 89 -10.46 2.86 -8.18
CA ALA A 89 -10.49 3.90 -9.20
C ALA A 89 -9.55 3.61 -10.37
N LYS A 90 -9.95 4.02 -11.58
CA LYS A 90 -9.11 3.92 -12.77
C LYS A 90 -7.81 4.72 -12.58
N PRO A 91 -6.63 4.11 -12.75
CA PRO A 91 -5.35 4.81 -12.60
C PRO A 91 -5.13 5.91 -13.64
N GLN A 92 -4.39 6.94 -13.25
CA GLN A 92 -3.97 8.05 -14.12
C GLN A 92 -2.75 7.66 -14.99
N ALA A 93 -2.86 6.55 -15.72
CA ALA A 93 -1.72 5.95 -16.44
C ALA A 93 -1.10 6.87 -17.51
N ALA A 94 -1.91 7.70 -18.18
CA ALA A 94 -1.41 8.63 -19.18
C ALA A 94 -0.53 9.74 -18.57
N ALA A 95 -0.90 10.25 -17.39
CA ALA A 95 -0.12 11.25 -16.68
C ALA A 95 1.23 10.67 -16.22
N ALA A 96 1.22 9.48 -15.61
CA ALA A 96 2.46 8.82 -15.21
C ALA A 96 3.40 8.56 -16.40
N ARG A 97 2.85 8.13 -17.55
CA ARG A 97 3.64 7.88 -18.76
C ARG A 97 4.31 9.15 -19.30
N HIS A 98 3.71 10.32 -19.11
CA HIS A 98 4.32 11.60 -19.47
C HIS A 98 5.66 11.83 -18.76
N HIS A 99 5.78 11.33 -17.52
CA HIS A 99 6.99 11.40 -16.69
C HIS A 99 7.89 10.15 -16.80
N GLY A 100 7.64 9.27 -17.78
CA GLY A 100 8.43 8.05 -17.98
C GLY A 100 8.15 6.94 -16.96
N LEU A 101 7.07 7.05 -16.18
CA LEU A 101 6.68 6.07 -15.19
C LEU A 101 5.80 4.98 -15.81
N ARG A 102 6.06 3.72 -15.46
CA ARG A 102 5.15 2.61 -15.75
C ARG A 102 4.03 2.57 -14.70
N TYR A 103 2.79 2.32 -15.12
CA TYR A 103 1.69 2.08 -14.19
C TYR A 103 1.27 0.60 -14.18
N VAL A 104 0.94 0.10 -12.99
CA VAL A 104 0.32 -1.21 -12.77
C VAL A 104 -0.90 -1.05 -11.87
N HIS A 105 -1.97 -1.80 -12.15
CA HIS A 105 -3.21 -1.77 -11.37
C HIS A 105 -3.47 -3.13 -10.71
N ILE A 106 -3.49 -3.17 -9.37
CA ILE A 106 -3.74 -4.39 -8.58
C ILE A 106 -4.78 -4.03 -7.49
N PRO A 107 -6.06 -3.88 -7.87
CA PRO A 107 -7.10 -3.43 -6.95
C PRO A 107 -7.28 -4.42 -5.80
N ILE A 108 -7.38 -3.91 -4.56
CA ILE A 108 -7.81 -4.68 -3.39
C ILE A 108 -8.94 -3.96 -2.66
N GLY A 109 -9.77 -4.73 -1.97
CA GLY A 109 -10.85 -4.22 -1.14
C GLY A 109 -10.40 -3.90 0.28
N TYR A 110 -11.33 -3.45 1.13
CA TYR A 110 -11.08 -3.26 2.57
C TYR A 110 -11.26 -4.57 3.37
N ASP A 111 -11.89 -5.55 2.75
CA ASP A 111 -12.16 -6.91 3.22
C ASP A 111 -10.90 -7.81 3.19
N GLY A 112 -9.85 -7.41 2.47
CA GLY A 112 -8.62 -8.20 2.42
C GLY A 112 -7.71 -8.01 1.22
N VAL A 113 -6.69 -8.87 1.18
CA VAL A 113 -5.82 -9.09 0.02
C VAL A 113 -6.13 -10.49 -0.51
N SER A 114 -6.82 -10.57 -1.65
CA SER A 114 -7.16 -11.84 -2.26
C SER A 114 -5.92 -12.63 -2.69
N GLU A 115 -6.05 -13.96 -2.84
CA GLU A 115 -4.96 -14.80 -3.33
C GLU A 115 -4.43 -14.33 -4.70
N GLU A 116 -5.32 -13.89 -5.58
CA GLU A 116 -4.97 -13.36 -6.91
C GLU A 116 -4.21 -12.01 -6.81
N ALA A 117 -4.64 -11.11 -5.93
CA ALA A 117 -3.94 -9.87 -5.68
C ALA A 117 -2.55 -10.13 -5.06
N GLY A 118 -2.46 -11.07 -4.10
CA GLY A 118 -1.19 -11.53 -3.53
C GLY A 118 -0.24 -12.10 -4.58
N LYS A 119 -0.73 -12.94 -5.50
CA LYS A 119 0.05 -13.43 -6.65
C LYS A 119 0.50 -12.32 -7.59
N SER A 120 -0.35 -11.32 -7.82
CA SER A 120 -0.02 -10.16 -8.66
C SER A 120 1.05 -9.28 -8.00
N LEU A 121 1.00 -9.10 -6.68
CA LEU A 121 2.04 -8.40 -5.91
C LEU A 121 3.36 -9.19 -5.89
N ALA A 122 3.30 -10.52 -5.82
CA ALA A 122 4.48 -11.37 -6.01
C ALA A 122 5.06 -11.24 -7.43
N GLN A 123 4.21 -11.20 -8.46
CA GLN A 123 4.66 -11.00 -9.84
C GLN A 123 5.32 -9.64 -10.01
N LEU A 124 4.73 -8.59 -9.43
CA LEU A 124 5.26 -7.23 -9.44
C LEU A 124 6.70 -7.21 -8.94
N VAL A 125 6.95 -7.74 -7.73
CA VAL A 125 8.31 -7.69 -7.15
C VAL A 125 9.30 -8.61 -7.86
N ARG A 126 8.85 -9.69 -8.50
CA ARG A 126 9.70 -10.61 -9.28
C ARG A 126 10.09 -10.10 -10.65
N SER A 127 9.21 -9.37 -11.33
CA SER A 127 9.36 -9.06 -12.77
C SER A 127 9.66 -7.60 -13.09
N VAL A 128 9.42 -6.69 -12.15
CA VAL A 128 9.73 -5.27 -12.34
C VAL A 128 11.08 -4.97 -11.68
N GLU A 129 11.96 -4.28 -12.40
CA GLU A 129 13.23 -3.77 -11.88
C GLU A 129 13.09 -2.33 -11.35
N GLY A 130 13.98 -1.94 -10.42
CA GLY A 130 14.07 -0.58 -9.89
C GLY A 130 12.96 -0.17 -8.89
N PRO A 131 12.91 1.11 -8.47
CA PRO A 131 12.01 1.52 -7.40
C PRO A 131 10.51 1.51 -7.76
N ILE A 132 9.70 1.04 -6.82
CA ILE A 132 8.24 0.83 -6.91
C ILE A 132 7.55 1.74 -5.90
N TYR A 133 6.50 2.44 -6.33
CA TYR A 133 5.61 3.21 -5.45
C TYR A 133 4.21 2.61 -5.45
N ILE A 134 3.76 2.11 -4.30
CA ILE A 134 2.43 1.51 -4.12
C ILE A 134 1.51 2.51 -3.43
N HIS A 135 0.33 2.75 -3.99
CA HIS A 135 -0.64 3.66 -3.40
C HIS A 135 -2.07 3.12 -3.45
N CYS A 136 -2.91 3.65 -2.56
CA CYS A 136 -4.37 3.62 -2.74
C CYS A 136 -4.85 5.08 -2.82
N HIS A 137 -6.08 5.41 -2.42
CA HIS A 137 -6.50 6.81 -2.35
C HIS A 137 -5.68 7.61 -1.31
N HIS A 138 -5.85 7.36 0.00
CA HIS A 138 -5.14 8.12 1.05
C HIS A 138 -3.79 7.53 1.50
N GLY A 139 -3.39 6.37 0.99
CA GLY A 139 -2.11 5.73 1.38
C GLY A 139 -2.05 5.21 2.82
N LYS A 140 -3.20 4.99 3.46
CA LYS A 140 -3.30 4.68 4.90
C LYS A 140 -3.73 3.24 5.21
N HIS A 141 -4.43 2.58 4.28
CA HIS A 141 -5.09 1.29 4.52
C HIS A 141 -4.68 0.26 3.47
N ARG A 142 -5.40 0.21 2.33
CA ARG A 142 -5.14 -0.72 1.23
C ARG A 142 -3.70 -0.63 0.70
N GLY A 143 -3.20 0.60 0.50
CA GLY A 143 -1.82 0.84 0.06
C GLY A 143 -0.78 0.15 0.96
N PRO A 144 -0.72 0.49 2.26
CA PRO A 144 0.14 -0.19 3.23
C PRO A 144 -0.03 -1.70 3.31
N ALA A 145 -1.26 -2.24 3.23
CA ALA A 145 -1.50 -3.68 3.24
C ALA A 145 -0.90 -4.37 2.02
N ALA A 146 -1.17 -3.85 0.82
CA ALA A 146 -0.58 -4.36 -0.42
C ALA A 146 0.94 -4.23 -0.43
N ALA A 147 1.46 -3.10 0.07
CA ALA A 147 2.89 -2.86 0.14
C ALA A 147 3.60 -3.78 1.13
N ALA A 148 2.96 -4.10 2.26
CA ALA A 148 3.44 -5.08 3.22
C ALA A 148 3.50 -6.49 2.60
N VAL A 149 2.45 -6.91 1.88
CA VAL A 149 2.43 -8.18 1.12
C VAL A 149 3.54 -8.22 0.07
N ALA A 150 3.75 -7.12 -0.67
CA ALA A 150 4.85 -7.01 -1.63
C ALA A 150 6.23 -7.14 -0.96
N CYS A 151 6.42 -6.53 0.22
CA CYS A 151 7.67 -6.65 0.98
C CYS A 151 7.91 -8.08 1.50
N ILE A 152 6.86 -8.79 1.94
CA ILE A 152 6.96 -10.21 2.31
C ILE A 152 7.33 -11.04 1.07
N ALA A 153 6.69 -10.78 -0.08
CA ALA A 153 6.95 -11.48 -1.33
C ALA A 153 8.38 -11.25 -1.87
N GLU A 154 8.94 -10.05 -1.65
CA GLU A 154 10.33 -9.70 -1.97
C GLU A 154 11.33 -10.33 -0.97
N GLY A 155 10.86 -10.77 0.20
CA GLY A 155 11.70 -11.29 1.28
C GLY A 155 12.50 -10.19 1.99
N THR A 156 12.03 -8.94 1.96
CA THR A 156 12.68 -7.81 2.65
C THR A 156 12.19 -7.61 4.07
N VAL A 157 11.02 -8.13 4.41
CA VAL A 157 10.46 -8.07 5.76
C VAL A 157 9.84 -9.42 6.13
N ASP A 158 9.85 -9.73 7.42
CA ASP A 158 9.03 -10.82 7.95
C ASP A 158 7.57 -10.38 8.25
N HIS A 159 6.71 -11.32 8.64
CA HIS A 159 5.31 -11.02 8.96
C HIS A 159 5.15 -10.03 10.11
N LYS A 160 6.04 -10.05 11.10
CA LYS A 160 5.96 -9.14 12.25
C LYS A 160 6.28 -7.72 11.82
N GLU A 161 7.32 -7.55 11.01
CA GLU A 161 7.69 -6.26 10.41
C GLU A 161 6.60 -5.75 9.44
N ALA A 162 5.98 -6.63 8.67
CA ALA A 162 4.83 -6.30 7.81
C ALA A 162 3.64 -5.74 8.62
N ILE A 163 3.37 -6.31 9.80
CA ILE A 163 2.33 -5.80 10.71
C ILE A 163 2.72 -4.43 11.29
N GLU A 164 4.01 -4.18 11.56
CA GLU A 164 4.47 -2.85 11.97
C GLU A 164 4.33 -1.79 10.85
N ILE A 165 4.43 -2.18 9.57
CA ILE A 165 4.13 -1.28 8.44
C ILE A 165 2.69 -0.79 8.50
N LEU A 166 1.73 -1.68 8.75
CA LEU A 166 0.31 -1.33 8.89
C LEU A 166 0.09 -0.35 10.05
N LYS A 167 0.68 -0.63 11.22
CA LYS A 167 0.59 0.23 12.42
C LYS A 167 1.18 1.60 12.18
N ARG A 168 2.40 1.68 11.66
CA ARG A 168 3.09 2.95 11.37
C ARG A 168 2.33 3.78 10.34
N SER A 169 1.68 3.13 9.38
CA SER A 169 0.85 3.79 8.38
C SER A 169 -0.53 4.20 8.92
N GLY A 170 -0.86 3.86 10.17
CA GLY A 170 -2.15 4.21 10.78
C GLY A 170 -3.32 3.41 10.22
N THR A 171 -3.09 2.17 9.77
CA THR A 171 -4.17 1.31 9.26
C THR A 171 -5.23 1.12 10.36
N SER A 172 -6.53 1.30 10.04
CA SER A 172 -7.58 1.11 11.05
C SER A 172 -7.72 -0.37 11.40
N SER A 173 -7.95 -0.67 12.67
CA SER A 173 -8.30 -2.02 13.14
C SER A 173 -9.67 -2.49 12.63
N ASP A 174 -10.52 -1.55 12.19
CA ASP A 174 -11.85 -1.87 11.64
C ASP A 174 -11.74 -2.67 10.32
N TYR A 175 -10.62 -2.56 9.61
CA TYR A 175 -10.35 -3.31 8.39
C TYR A 175 -9.64 -4.63 8.71
N ALA A 176 -10.27 -5.45 9.55
CA ALA A 176 -9.68 -6.69 10.08
C ALA A 176 -9.18 -7.65 8.98
N GLY A 177 -9.82 -7.64 7.82
CA GLY A 177 -9.41 -8.43 6.65
C GLY A 177 -8.01 -8.08 6.13
N LEU A 178 -7.68 -6.79 6.05
CA LEU A 178 -6.33 -6.35 5.65
C LEU A 178 -5.25 -6.86 6.62
N TRP A 179 -5.52 -6.81 7.92
CA TRP A 179 -4.59 -7.30 8.94
C TRP A 179 -4.43 -8.83 8.87
N ARG A 180 -5.56 -9.54 8.81
CA ARG A 180 -5.62 -11.01 8.69
C ARG A 180 -4.80 -11.48 7.50
N ASP A 181 -5.00 -10.87 6.33
CA ASP A 181 -4.39 -11.37 5.11
C ASP A 181 -2.91 -11.02 5.02
N VAL A 182 -2.48 -9.87 5.55
CA VAL A 182 -1.04 -9.56 5.69
C VAL A 182 -0.36 -10.56 6.65
N GLU A 183 -0.99 -10.87 7.79
CA GLU A 183 -0.46 -11.83 8.76
C GLU A 183 -0.40 -13.26 8.20
N ALA A 184 -1.40 -13.66 7.41
CA ALA A 184 -1.51 -15.00 6.85
C ALA A 184 -0.79 -15.19 5.50
N TYR A 185 -0.36 -14.11 4.85
CA TYR A 185 0.18 -14.16 3.49
C TYR A 185 1.36 -15.11 3.37
N GLN A 186 1.36 -15.94 2.33
CA GLN A 186 2.49 -16.79 1.97
C GLN A 186 2.90 -16.49 0.53
N PRO A 187 4.17 -16.14 0.27
CA PRO A 187 4.65 -15.99 -1.09
C PRO A 187 4.39 -17.25 -1.91
N PRO A 188 3.93 -17.14 -3.18
CA PRO A 188 3.76 -18.29 -4.04
C PRO A 188 5.12 -18.96 -4.31
N ALA A 189 5.11 -20.24 -4.68
CA ALA A 189 6.34 -20.95 -5.07
C ALA A 189 7.06 -20.24 -6.24
N GLU A 190 8.36 -20.47 -6.40
CA GLU A 190 9.16 -19.85 -7.47
C GLU A 190 8.68 -20.25 -8.87
N ASP A 191 8.19 -21.47 -9.02
CA ASP A 191 7.65 -22.04 -10.27
C ASP A 191 6.15 -21.81 -10.46
N ALA A 192 5.50 -21.09 -9.54
CA ALA A 192 4.09 -20.78 -9.65
C ALA A 192 3.81 -19.92 -10.88
N THR A 193 2.75 -20.25 -11.62
CA THR A 193 2.24 -19.37 -12.67
C THR A 193 1.54 -18.17 -12.03
N LEU A 194 2.00 -16.97 -12.36
CA LEU A 194 1.48 -15.73 -11.80
C LEU A 194 0.70 -14.90 -12.83
N PRO A 195 -0.29 -14.09 -12.41
CA PRO A 195 -1.05 -13.23 -13.30
C PRO A 195 -0.17 -12.21 -14.03
N ALA A 196 -0.53 -11.86 -15.26
CA ALA A 196 0.14 -10.80 -15.98
C ALA A 196 -0.20 -9.43 -15.36
N LEU A 197 0.80 -8.56 -15.22
CA LEU A 197 0.59 -7.20 -14.74
C LEU A 197 -0.06 -6.34 -15.83
N VAL A 198 -1.17 -5.70 -15.49
CA VAL A 198 -1.93 -4.83 -16.40
C VAL A 198 -1.87 -3.38 -15.94
N GLU A 199 -1.92 -2.45 -16.90
CA GLU A 199 -1.94 -1.01 -16.62
C GLU A 199 -3.28 -0.56 -16.02
N VAL A 200 -4.38 -1.20 -16.44
CA VAL A 200 -5.73 -1.00 -15.91
C VAL A 200 -6.40 -2.36 -15.77
N ALA A 201 -6.54 -2.84 -14.53
CA ALA A 201 -7.32 -4.03 -14.20
C ALA A 201 -8.82 -3.80 -14.34
N GLU A 202 -9.56 -4.87 -14.61
CA GLU A 202 -11.01 -4.88 -14.50
C GLU A 202 -11.38 -4.80 -13.01
N VAL A 203 -12.29 -3.87 -12.68
CA VAL A 203 -12.82 -3.68 -11.33
C VAL A 203 -14.33 -3.82 -11.43
N ASP A 204 -14.93 -4.45 -10.42
CA ASP A 204 -16.38 -4.48 -10.28
C ASP A 204 -16.99 -3.07 -10.43
N SER A 205 -18.07 -2.98 -11.20
CA SER A 205 -18.66 -1.69 -11.60
C SER A 205 -19.23 -0.91 -10.42
N LEU A 206 -19.74 -1.60 -9.40
CA LEU A 206 -20.20 -0.95 -8.17
C LEU A 206 -19.00 -0.41 -7.38
N THR A 207 -17.93 -1.19 -7.25
CA THR A 207 -16.69 -0.77 -6.58
C THR A 207 -16.09 0.47 -7.24
N ALA A 208 -15.98 0.46 -8.57
CA ALA A 208 -15.47 1.60 -9.33
C ALA A 208 -16.35 2.85 -9.15
N ALA A 209 -17.68 2.70 -9.17
CA ALA A 209 -18.61 3.80 -8.93
C ALA A 209 -18.50 4.36 -7.50
N MET A 210 -18.39 3.49 -6.50
CA MET A 210 -18.20 3.89 -5.10
C MET A 210 -16.88 4.61 -4.86
N ALA A 211 -15.80 4.22 -5.55
CA ALA A 211 -14.53 4.94 -5.50
C ALA A 211 -14.65 6.39 -6.04
N GLN A 212 -15.48 6.61 -7.07
CA GLN A 212 -15.75 7.98 -7.56
C GLN A 212 -16.62 8.78 -6.58
N VAL A 213 -17.60 8.15 -5.95
CA VAL A 213 -18.43 8.78 -4.91
C VAL A 213 -17.58 9.21 -3.71
N ASP A 214 -16.60 8.39 -3.30
CA ASP A 214 -15.68 8.71 -2.20
C ASP A 214 -14.84 9.96 -2.51
N ARG A 215 -14.30 10.07 -3.73
CA ARG A 215 -13.53 11.24 -4.19
C ARG A 215 -14.35 12.54 -4.16
N ALA A 216 -15.55 12.50 -4.74
CA ALA A 216 -16.45 13.65 -4.72
C ALA A 216 -16.84 14.04 -3.27
N SER A 217 -17.01 13.05 -2.40
CA SER A 217 -17.28 13.28 -0.96
C SER A 217 -16.10 13.97 -0.27
N ASP A 218 -14.87 13.58 -0.57
CA ASP A 218 -13.67 14.22 -0.02
C ASP A 218 -13.50 15.66 -0.51
N HIS A 219 -13.72 15.92 -1.81
CA HIS A 219 -13.73 17.29 -2.31
C HIS A 219 -14.83 18.15 -1.66
N LEU A 220 -16.00 17.57 -1.37
CA LEU A 220 -17.06 18.25 -0.63
C LEU A 220 -16.66 18.55 0.82
N LYS A 221 -15.89 17.69 1.48
CA LYS A 221 -15.33 17.98 2.82
C LYS A 221 -14.33 19.14 2.77
N LEU A 222 -13.49 19.21 1.74
CA LEU A 222 -12.61 20.36 1.51
C LEU A 222 -13.42 21.65 1.32
N CYS A 223 -14.45 21.60 0.46
CA CYS A 223 -15.36 22.72 0.27
C CYS A 223 -16.04 23.14 1.58
N GLN A 224 -16.50 22.17 2.39
CA GLN A 224 -17.11 22.43 3.69
C GLN A 224 -16.15 23.11 4.66
N ALA A 225 -14.90 22.65 4.72
CA ALA A 225 -13.85 23.24 5.56
C ALA A 225 -13.48 24.68 5.12
N ALA A 226 -13.70 25.01 3.85
CA ALA A 226 -13.55 26.35 3.28
C ALA A 226 -14.86 27.16 3.29
N ASP A 227 -15.84 26.81 4.13
CA ASP A 227 -17.16 27.47 4.23
C ASP A 227 -17.89 27.59 2.88
N TRP A 228 -17.72 26.56 2.04
CA TRP A 228 -18.25 26.44 0.68
C TRP A 228 -17.79 27.53 -0.29
N GLN A 229 -16.71 28.24 0.04
CA GLN A 229 -16.10 29.25 -0.82
C GLN A 229 -15.12 28.62 -1.82
N PRO A 230 -14.88 29.26 -2.98
CA PRO A 230 -13.84 28.85 -3.91
C PRO A 230 -12.46 28.84 -3.22
N MET A 231 -11.69 27.77 -3.45
CA MET A 231 -10.35 27.59 -2.88
C MET A 231 -9.31 27.97 -3.93
N ALA A 232 -8.37 28.85 -3.58
CA ALA A 232 -7.30 29.26 -4.50
C ALA A 232 -6.33 28.10 -4.83
N GLU A 233 -6.15 27.17 -3.87
CA GLU A 233 -5.29 25.99 -4.01
C GLU A 233 -5.94 24.90 -4.88
N HIS A 234 -7.27 24.91 -5.03
CA HIS A 234 -8.03 23.96 -5.85
C HIS A 234 -9.09 24.69 -6.70
N PRO A 235 -8.67 25.46 -7.72
CA PRO A 235 -9.57 26.31 -8.50
C PRO A 235 -10.52 25.52 -9.42
N ASP A 236 -10.22 24.24 -9.65
CA ASP A 236 -11.02 23.28 -10.41
C ASP A 236 -12.16 22.67 -9.60
N ILE A 237 -12.05 22.65 -8.27
CA ILE A 237 -13.06 22.11 -7.37
C ILE A 237 -14.17 23.15 -7.14
N SER A 238 -15.41 22.76 -7.47
CA SER A 238 -16.61 23.56 -7.19
C SER A 238 -17.59 22.77 -6.35
N ALA A 239 -17.97 23.28 -5.17
CA ALA A 239 -18.86 22.58 -4.25
C ALA A 239 -20.15 22.05 -4.93
N ARG A 240 -20.80 22.86 -5.78
CA ARG A 240 -21.99 22.45 -6.52
C ARG A 240 -21.69 21.31 -7.51
N GLN A 241 -20.57 21.40 -8.23
CA GLN A 241 -20.17 20.38 -9.19
C GLN A 241 -19.82 19.07 -8.49
N GLU A 242 -19.11 19.12 -7.37
CA GLU A 242 -18.80 17.92 -6.58
C GLU A 242 -20.05 17.27 -5.99
N ALA A 243 -21.03 18.07 -5.55
CA ALA A 243 -22.33 17.56 -5.11
C ALA A 243 -23.10 16.86 -6.25
N LEU A 244 -23.03 17.41 -7.46
CA LEU A 244 -23.57 16.78 -8.66
C LEU A 244 -22.88 15.44 -8.95
N LEU A 245 -21.54 15.42 -8.98
CA LEU A 245 -20.74 14.21 -9.20
C LEU A 245 -21.05 13.13 -8.16
N LEU A 246 -21.16 13.51 -6.90
CA LEU A 246 -21.54 12.59 -5.82
C LEU A 246 -22.94 12.00 -6.06
N ARG A 247 -23.93 12.85 -6.41
CA ARG A 247 -25.30 12.40 -6.67
C ARG A 247 -25.36 11.45 -7.86
N GLU A 248 -24.70 11.80 -8.96
CA GLU A 248 -24.65 10.98 -10.17
C GLU A 248 -23.90 9.66 -9.92
N GLY A 249 -22.80 9.70 -9.19
CA GLY A 249 -22.07 8.50 -8.78
C GLY A 249 -22.91 7.55 -7.93
N LEU A 250 -23.68 8.08 -6.95
CA LEU A 250 -24.63 7.28 -6.17
C LEU A 250 -25.74 6.68 -7.04
N PHE A 251 -26.21 7.44 -8.04
CA PHE A 251 -27.26 6.98 -8.95
C PHE A 251 -26.75 5.84 -9.84
N GLU A 252 -25.53 5.99 -10.38
CA GLU A 252 -24.91 4.96 -11.19
C GLU A 252 -24.59 3.72 -10.36
N ALA A 253 -24.04 3.87 -9.16
CA ALA A 253 -23.79 2.76 -8.26
C ALA A 253 -25.06 1.95 -7.94
N ALA A 254 -26.19 2.61 -7.68
CA ALA A 254 -27.46 1.92 -7.48
C ALA A 254 -27.89 1.07 -8.70
N ARG A 255 -27.52 1.48 -9.93
CA ARG A 255 -27.76 0.72 -11.15
C ARG A 255 -26.81 -0.47 -11.29
N GLN A 256 -25.66 -0.46 -10.63
CA GLN A 256 -24.69 -1.56 -10.64
C GLN A 256 -25.00 -2.68 -9.63
N LEU A 257 -25.98 -2.47 -8.73
CA LEU A 257 -26.42 -3.51 -7.79
C LEU A 257 -26.90 -4.77 -8.51
N THR A 258 -26.53 -5.94 -8.00
CA THR A 258 -27.03 -7.25 -8.47
C THR A 258 -28.53 -7.40 -8.18
N ALA A 259 -29.19 -8.39 -8.80
CA ALA A 259 -30.60 -8.67 -8.53
C ALA A 259 -30.86 -8.98 -7.04
N GLU A 260 -29.94 -9.71 -6.41
CA GLU A 260 -29.98 -10.02 -4.98
C GLU A 260 -29.84 -8.76 -4.12
N GLN A 261 -28.82 -7.94 -4.39
CA GLN A 261 -28.61 -6.67 -3.68
C GLN A 261 -29.79 -5.69 -3.84
N ARG A 262 -30.42 -5.62 -5.02
CA ARG A 262 -31.61 -4.79 -5.24
C ARG A 262 -32.84 -5.31 -4.48
N SER A 263 -32.91 -6.61 -4.23
CA SER A 263 -34.00 -7.23 -3.46
C SER A 263 -33.85 -7.01 -1.94
N ASP A 264 -32.63 -6.67 -1.48
CA ASP A 264 -32.41 -6.23 -0.11
C ASP A 264 -33.02 -4.84 0.11
N THR A 265 -34.20 -4.83 0.72
CA THR A 265 -34.95 -3.60 1.03
C THR A 265 -34.18 -2.61 1.91
N ARG A 266 -33.26 -3.09 2.77
CA ARG A 266 -32.45 -2.21 3.63
C ARG A 266 -31.40 -1.51 2.79
N LEU A 267 -30.67 -2.25 1.95
CA LEU A 267 -29.68 -1.69 1.02
C LEU A 267 -30.32 -0.69 0.05
N ALA A 268 -31.43 -1.08 -0.59
CA ALA A 268 -32.15 -0.21 -1.51
C ALA A 268 -32.66 1.08 -0.85
N SER A 269 -33.17 0.98 0.39
CA SER A 269 -33.61 2.14 1.17
C SER A 269 -32.46 3.09 1.51
N TRP A 270 -31.30 2.55 1.90
CA TRP A 270 -30.12 3.34 2.25
C TRP A 270 -29.52 4.06 1.03
N PHE A 271 -29.42 3.39 -0.13
CA PHE A 271 -29.07 4.05 -1.39
C PHE A 271 -30.05 5.18 -1.73
N GLY A 272 -31.36 4.93 -1.61
CA GLY A 272 -32.38 5.94 -1.84
C GLY A 272 -32.28 7.13 -0.87
N SER A 273 -31.89 6.89 0.38
CA SER A 273 -31.65 7.95 1.38
C SER A 273 -30.42 8.79 1.04
N ALA A 274 -29.31 8.14 0.70
CA ALA A 274 -28.08 8.82 0.29
C ALA A 274 -28.33 9.69 -0.96
N LEU A 275 -29.05 9.17 -1.96
CA LEU A 275 -29.43 9.92 -3.16
C LEU A 275 -30.27 11.16 -2.87
N ARG A 276 -31.23 11.06 -1.94
CA ARG A 276 -32.03 12.23 -1.52
C ARG A 276 -31.16 13.27 -0.81
N SER A 277 -30.31 12.85 0.13
CA SER A 277 -29.41 13.76 0.83
C SER A 277 -28.43 14.45 -0.12
N ALA A 278 -27.87 13.73 -1.09
CA ALA A 278 -26.98 14.29 -2.11
C ALA A 278 -27.68 15.32 -3.00
N LYS A 279 -28.92 15.04 -3.43
CA LYS A 279 -29.73 16.00 -4.20
C LYS A 279 -30.07 17.26 -3.39
N GLU A 280 -30.43 17.10 -2.12
CA GLU A 280 -30.71 18.23 -1.24
C GLU A 280 -29.46 19.07 -0.94
N LEU A 281 -28.29 18.43 -0.83
CA LEU A 281 -26.99 19.10 -0.71
C LEU A 281 -26.69 19.95 -1.94
N GLU A 282 -26.80 19.39 -3.15
CA GLU A 282 -26.59 20.11 -4.40
C GLU A 282 -27.52 21.32 -4.54
N HIS A 283 -28.81 21.16 -4.24
CA HIS A 283 -29.78 22.26 -4.26
C HIS A 283 -29.44 23.34 -3.21
N ALA A 284 -29.00 22.95 -2.01
CA ALA A 284 -28.59 23.90 -0.98
C ALA A 284 -27.38 24.72 -1.43
N LEU A 285 -26.40 24.08 -2.08
CA LEU A 285 -25.21 24.74 -2.63
C LEU A 285 -25.56 25.67 -3.81
N GLU A 286 -26.46 25.25 -4.70
CA GLU A 286 -26.99 26.11 -5.77
C GLU A 286 -27.73 27.34 -5.22
N ALA A 287 -28.51 27.16 -4.16
CA ALA A 287 -29.18 28.24 -3.44
C ALA A 287 -28.24 29.07 -2.53
N LYS A 288 -26.95 28.72 -2.44
CA LYS A 288 -25.96 29.33 -1.55
C LYS A 288 -26.38 29.32 -0.07
N ASN A 289 -27.09 28.29 0.35
CA ASN A 289 -27.51 28.08 1.74
C ASN A 289 -26.50 27.17 2.46
N SER A 290 -25.45 27.77 3.00
CA SER A 290 -24.34 27.06 3.66
C SER A 290 -24.76 26.23 4.87
N ASP A 291 -25.72 26.71 5.67
CA ASP A 291 -26.22 25.99 6.84
C ASP A 291 -26.95 24.71 6.43
N LEU A 292 -27.82 24.82 5.42
CA LEU A 292 -28.51 23.65 4.88
C LEU A 292 -27.52 22.70 4.21
N ALA A 293 -26.54 23.20 3.46
CA ALA A 293 -25.50 22.38 2.86
C ALA A 293 -24.72 21.59 3.93
N ALA A 294 -24.29 22.23 5.00
CA ALA A 294 -23.61 21.56 6.12
C ALA A 294 -24.49 20.48 6.77
N GLN A 295 -25.78 20.77 7.00
CA GLN A 295 -26.73 19.79 7.53
C GLN A 295 -26.88 18.57 6.61
N LYS A 296 -27.00 18.79 5.29
CA LYS A 296 -27.17 17.70 4.31
C LYS A 296 -25.90 16.90 4.11
N MET A 297 -24.73 17.54 4.16
CA MET A 297 -23.44 16.86 4.14
C MET A 297 -23.29 15.92 5.35
N GLU A 298 -23.65 16.37 6.55
CA GLU A 298 -23.61 15.55 7.77
C GLU A 298 -24.57 14.35 7.70
N LEU A 299 -25.80 14.56 7.21
CA LEU A 299 -26.77 13.49 7.03
C LEU A 299 -26.32 12.46 6.00
N LEU A 300 -25.75 12.93 4.88
CA LEU A 300 -25.18 12.08 3.85
C LEU A 300 -24.02 11.25 4.42
N HIS A 301 -23.09 11.87 5.15
CA HIS A 301 -21.95 11.20 5.76
C HIS A 301 -22.40 10.06 6.69
N LYS A 302 -23.37 10.32 7.57
CA LYS A 302 -23.96 9.28 8.43
C LYS A 302 -24.60 8.15 7.64
N SER A 303 -25.32 8.47 6.55
CA SER A 303 -25.92 7.47 5.67
C SER A 303 -24.86 6.58 5.01
N CYS A 304 -23.76 7.17 4.53
CA CYS A 304 -22.64 6.44 3.93
C CYS A 304 -21.96 5.53 4.96
N GLN A 305 -21.66 6.04 6.16
CA GLN A 305 -21.06 5.24 7.24
C GLN A 305 -21.94 4.05 7.60
N GLN A 306 -23.24 4.28 7.82
CA GLN A 306 -24.20 3.23 8.15
C GLN A 306 -24.25 2.14 7.07
N CYS A 307 -24.28 2.54 5.80
CA CYS A 307 -24.29 1.60 4.68
C CYS A 307 -22.99 0.79 4.62
N HIS A 308 -21.86 1.47 4.71
CA HIS A 308 -20.56 0.82 4.62
C HIS A 308 -20.31 -0.16 5.77
N SER A 309 -20.73 0.16 6.99
CA SER A 309 -20.60 -0.76 8.13
C SER A 309 -21.37 -2.07 7.97
N ALA A 310 -22.35 -2.17 7.06
CA ALA A 310 -23.14 -3.38 6.86
C ALA A 310 -22.91 -4.06 5.51
N TYR A 311 -22.33 -3.37 4.52
CA TYR A 311 -22.31 -3.82 3.12
C TYR A 311 -21.00 -3.54 2.37
N ARG A 312 -19.98 -2.95 3.00
CA ARG A 312 -18.71 -2.62 2.30
C ARG A 312 -17.77 -3.82 2.15
N ASP A 313 -18.01 -4.87 2.93
CA ASP A 313 -17.23 -6.10 2.92
C ASP A 313 -17.57 -6.95 1.69
#